data_AF-A0A527GJE2-F1
#
_entry.id   AF-A0A527GJE2-F1
#
_cell.length_a   1.000
_cell.length_b   1.000
_cell.length_c   1.000
_cell.angle_alpha   90.00
_cell.angle_beta   90.00
_cell.angle_gamma   90.00
#
_symmetry.space_group_name_H-M   'P 1'
#
loop_
_entity.id
_entity.type
_entity.pdbx_description
1 polymer ?
#
loop_
_entity_poly.entity_id
_entity_poly.type
_entity_poly.pdbx_seq_one_letter_code
_entity_poly.pdbx_strand_id
1 'polypeptide(L)'
;QGNLDTVRHAETELARRAAAAYEPEFLWQCTLVSTGEPCAMCTGTLYWANIGRLVYGFEETELLALTGDHAENPTMSLSSRTVLDSGQKKIEVFGPFPEIA
;
A
#
# COMPACT_ATOMS: atom_id res chain seq x y z
N GLN A 1 -0.49 4.59 10.21
CA GLN A 1 0.37 5.04 9.11
C GLN A 1 1.11 6.29 9.55
N GLY A 2 2.43 6.34 9.42
CA GLY A 2 3.22 7.53 9.77
C GLY A 2 3.14 8.55 8.66
N ASN A 3 2.19 9.48 8.74
CA ASN A 3 1.83 10.39 7.66
C ASN A 3 2.49 11.76 7.86
N LEU A 4 3.07 12.32 6.78
CA LEU A 4 3.55 13.70 6.80
C LEU A 4 2.40 14.70 6.58
N ASP A 5 1.39 14.30 5.80
CA ASP A 5 0.07 14.93 5.64
C ASP A 5 -0.94 13.89 5.14
N THR A 6 -2.15 14.32 4.78
CA THR A 6 -3.27 13.45 4.36
C THR A 6 -3.00 12.61 3.10
N VAL A 7 -2.02 12.96 2.28
CA VAL A 7 -1.68 12.24 1.04
C VAL A 7 -0.21 11.80 0.97
N ARG A 8 0.61 12.23 1.93
CA ARG A 8 2.03 11.88 2.05
C ARG A 8 2.25 10.75 3.05
N HIS A 9 1.69 9.61 2.70
CA HIS A 9 1.92 8.34 3.38
C HIS A 9 3.32 7.82 3.07
N ALA A 10 3.88 7.03 4.00
CA ALA A 10 5.21 6.45 3.85
C ALA A 10 5.35 5.62 2.55
N GLU A 11 4.32 4.84 2.20
CA GLU A 11 4.27 4.02 1.01
C GLU A 11 4.29 4.85 -0.27
N THR A 12 3.50 5.94 -0.32
CA THR A 12 3.47 6.88 -1.44
C THR A 12 4.83 7.56 -1.62
N GLU A 13 5.40 8.09 -0.54
CA GLU A 13 6.70 8.77 -0.58
C GLU A 13 7.82 7.83 -1.01
N LEU A 14 7.83 6.59 -0.50
CA LEU A 14 8.80 5.58 -0.88
C LEU A 14 8.66 5.18 -2.36
N ALA A 15 7.45 4.86 -2.81
CA ALA A 15 7.20 4.47 -4.20
C ALA A 15 7.56 5.59 -5.19
N ARG A 16 7.26 6.85 -4.87
CA ARG A 16 7.65 8.01 -5.69
C ARG A 16 9.17 8.15 -5.79
N ARG A 17 9.89 8.03 -4.66
CA ARG A 17 11.36 8.11 -4.64
C ARG A 17 11.98 6.94 -5.42
N ALA A 18 11.44 5.75 -5.28
CA ALA A 18 11.92 4.56 -6.01
C ALA A 18 11.71 4.69 -7.52
N ALA A 19 10.52 5.12 -7.97
CA ALA A 19 10.22 5.36 -9.38
C ALA A 19 11.09 6.44 -10.03
N ALA A 20 11.57 7.42 -9.24
CA ALA A 20 12.50 8.44 -9.73
C ALA A 20 13.97 7.98 -9.77
N ALA A 21 14.32 6.93 -9.03
CA ALA A 21 15.71 6.49 -8.83
C ALA A 21 16.08 5.22 -9.59
N TYR A 22 15.10 4.40 -9.98
CA TYR A 22 15.35 3.08 -10.57
C TYR A 22 14.48 2.81 -11.79
N GLU A 23 15.00 1.96 -12.68
CA GLU A 23 14.28 1.52 -13.87
C GLU A 23 13.08 0.62 -13.52
N PRO A 24 12.00 0.66 -14.32
CA PRO A 24 10.79 -0.14 -14.08
C PRO A 24 11.06 -1.64 -13.98
N GLU A 25 11.98 -2.20 -14.76
CA GLU A 25 12.31 -3.62 -14.76
C GLU A 25 12.93 -4.06 -13.43
N PHE A 26 13.74 -3.18 -12.83
CA PHE A 26 14.29 -3.42 -11.49
C PHE A 26 13.17 -3.37 -10.44
N LEU A 27 12.32 -2.34 -10.50
CA LEU A 27 11.20 -2.18 -9.56
C LEU A 27 10.22 -3.35 -9.63
N TRP A 28 10.03 -3.96 -10.81
CA TRP A 28 9.19 -5.15 -10.95
C TRP A 28 9.71 -6.35 -10.14
N GLN A 29 11.01 -6.40 -9.86
CA GLN A 29 11.61 -7.42 -9.00
C GLN A 29 11.59 -7.04 -7.51
N CYS A 30 11.27 -5.79 -7.18
CA CYS A 30 11.25 -5.27 -5.82
C CYS A 30 9.94 -5.59 -5.09
N THR A 31 10.02 -5.53 -3.76
CA THR A 31 8.89 -5.69 -2.85
C THR A 31 8.71 -4.43 -2.01
N LEU A 32 7.51 -3.86 -2.00
CA LEU A 32 7.11 -2.86 -1.00
C LEU A 32 6.60 -3.60 0.23
N VAL A 33 7.24 -3.36 1.37
CA VAL A 33 6.83 -3.92 2.66
C VAL A 33 6.20 -2.80 3.49
N SER A 34 4.96 -2.98 3.94
CA SER A 34 4.28 -2.05 4.85
C SER A 34 3.80 -2.78 6.11
N THR A 35 3.61 -2.04 7.20
CA THR A 35 3.10 -2.62 8.46
C THR A 35 1.62 -2.95 8.35
N GLY A 36 0.83 -2.02 7.83
CA GLY A 36 -0.58 -2.21 7.52
C GLY A 36 -0.81 -2.30 6.03
N GLU A 37 -1.97 -2.81 5.64
CA GLU A 37 -2.38 -2.80 4.25
C GLU A 37 -2.39 -1.35 3.70
N PRO A 38 -1.76 -1.09 2.54
CA PRO A 38 -1.76 0.24 1.96
C PRO A 38 -3.15 0.64 1.47
N CYS A 39 -3.58 1.85 1.83
CA CYS A 39 -4.85 2.41 1.35
C CYS A 39 -4.88 2.52 -0.19
N ALA A 40 -6.06 2.81 -0.75
CA ALA A 40 -6.26 2.90 -2.20
C ALA A 40 -5.25 3.83 -2.93
N MET A 41 -4.91 4.98 -2.33
CA MET A 41 -3.91 5.91 -2.87
C MET A 41 -2.51 5.28 -2.91
N CYS A 42 -2.09 4.65 -1.81
CA CYS A 42 -0.77 4.04 -1.70
C CYS A 42 -0.64 2.85 -2.65
N THR A 43 -1.68 2.01 -2.70
CA THR A 43 -1.76 0.88 -3.62
C THR A 43 -1.72 1.34 -5.09
N GLY A 44 -2.46 2.39 -5.44
CA GLY A 44 -2.37 2.99 -6.77
C GLY A 44 -0.97 3.54 -7.08
N THR A 45 -0.31 4.16 -6.11
CA THR A 45 1.05 4.68 -6.30
C THR A 45 2.05 3.55 -6.54
N LEU A 46 1.96 2.45 -5.77
CA LEU A 46 2.74 1.23 -5.96
C LEU A 46 2.56 0.68 -7.39
N TYR A 47 1.30 0.57 -7.85
CA TYR A 47 0.98 0.11 -9.20
C TYR A 47 1.67 0.94 -10.28
N TRP A 48 1.61 2.27 -10.18
CA TRP A 48 2.22 3.17 -11.16
C TRP A 48 3.75 3.22 -11.07
N ALA A 49 4.31 3.04 -9.87
CA ALA A 49 5.76 2.91 -9.65
C ALA A 49 6.35 1.61 -10.20
N ASN A 50 5.53 0.69 -10.72
CA ASN A 50 5.96 -0.60 -11.27
C ASN A 50 6.64 -1.54 -10.25
N ILE A 51 6.26 -1.44 -8.97
CA ILE A 51 6.73 -2.37 -7.94
C ILE A 51 5.96 -3.68 -8.05
N GLY A 52 6.66 -4.81 -8.18
CA GLY A 52 6.02 -6.08 -8.52
C GLY A 52 5.42 -6.86 -7.35
N ARG A 53 5.81 -6.54 -6.11
CA ARG A 53 5.38 -7.25 -4.90
C ARG A 53 4.94 -6.29 -3.79
N LEU A 54 3.85 -6.66 -3.12
CA LEU A 54 3.35 -6.04 -1.90
C LEU A 54 3.34 -7.06 -0.77
N VAL A 55 3.89 -6.68 0.39
CA VAL A 55 3.83 -7.43 1.63
C VAL A 55 3.27 -6.51 2.72
N TYR A 56 2.23 -6.93 3.45
CA TYR A 56 1.69 -6.18 4.58
C TYR A 56 1.37 -7.07 5.79
N GLY A 57 1.43 -6.49 7.00
CA GLY A 57 1.23 -7.21 8.27
C GLY A 57 -0.24 -7.42 8.64
N PHE A 58 -0.98 -6.33 8.84
CA PHE A 58 -2.41 -6.37 9.21
C PHE A 58 -3.30 -5.66 8.19
N GLU A 59 -4.58 -6.00 8.15
CA GLU A 59 -5.57 -5.45 7.19
C GLU A 59 -5.98 -4.02 7.51
N GLU A 60 -6.30 -3.21 6.49
CA GLU A 60 -6.82 -1.84 6.71
C GLU A 60 -8.17 -1.86 7.46
N THR A 61 -8.90 -2.96 7.37
CA THR A 61 -10.15 -3.17 8.12
C THR A 61 -9.95 -3.28 9.63
N GLU A 62 -8.81 -3.78 10.10
CA GLU A 62 -8.47 -3.78 11.53
C GLU A 62 -8.20 -2.37 12.03
N LEU A 63 -7.53 -1.55 11.22
CA LEU A 63 -7.34 -0.13 11.52
C LEU A 63 -8.68 0.59 11.60
N LEU A 64 -9.58 0.37 10.64
CA LEU A 64 -10.93 0.94 10.65
C LEU A 64 -11.71 0.54 11.91
N ALA A 65 -11.61 -0.72 12.34
CA ALA A 65 -12.27 -1.19 13.56
C ALA A 65 -11.76 -0.46 14.83
N LEU A 66 -10.48 -0.06 14.84
CA LEU A 66 -9.88 0.69 15.94
C LEU A 66 -10.18 2.20 15.89
N THR A 67 -10.22 2.79 14.69
CA THR A 67 -10.32 4.26 14.55
C THR A 67 -11.72 4.77 14.27
N GLY A 68 -12.64 3.94 13.79
CA GLY A 68 -14.01 4.36 13.47
C GLY A 68 -14.06 5.50 12.45
N ASP A 69 -14.95 6.46 12.66
CA ASP A 69 -15.19 7.64 11.81
C ASP A 69 -14.28 8.83 12.14
N HIS A 70 -13.00 8.56 12.45
CA HIS A 70 -12.05 9.60 12.81
C HIS A 70 -11.91 10.65 11.70
N ALA A 71 -12.18 11.92 12.02
CA ALA A 71 -12.21 13.01 11.03
C ALA A 71 -10.88 13.20 10.28
N GLU A 72 -9.75 12.86 10.90
CA GLU A 72 -8.42 12.93 10.28
C GLU A 72 -8.04 11.67 9.48
N ASN A 73 -8.80 10.58 9.62
CA ASN A 73 -8.54 9.32 8.93
C ASN A 73 -9.84 8.64 8.46
N PRO A 74 -10.57 9.24 7.50
CA PRO A 74 -11.74 8.63 6.90
C PRO A 74 -11.30 7.42 6.07
N THR A 75 -11.22 6.27 6.73
CA THR A 75 -10.64 5.06 6.14
C THR A 75 -11.56 4.54 5.05
N MET A 76 -11.04 4.49 3.82
CA MET A 76 -11.76 3.94 2.69
C MET A 76 -11.72 2.41 2.81
N SER A 77 -12.87 1.77 2.97
CA SER A 77 -12.98 0.30 3.02
C SER A 77 -12.78 -0.31 1.62
N LEU A 78 -11.55 -0.25 1.10
CA LEU A 78 -11.17 -0.75 -0.22
C LEU A 78 -9.79 -1.42 -0.16
N SER A 79 -9.77 -2.76 -0.22
CA SER A 79 -8.54 -3.53 -0.12
C SER A 79 -7.58 -3.27 -1.27
N SER A 80 -6.29 -3.40 -0.99
CA SER A 80 -5.20 -3.33 -1.97
C SER A 80 -5.41 -4.31 -3.12
N ARG A 81 -5.89 -5.52 -2.82
CA ARG A 81 -6.23 -6.54 -3.83
C ARG A 81 -7.29 -6.04 -4.80
N THR A 82 -8.36 -5.42 -4.30
CA THR A 82 -9.43 -4.89 -5.17
C THR A 82 -8.90 -3.80 -6.11
N VAL A 83 -8.04 -2.92 -5.60
CA VAL A 83 -7.40 -1.86 -6.41
C VAL A 83 -6.50 -2.46 -7.49
N LEU A 84 -5.67 -3.45 -7.15
CA LEU A 84 -4.73 -4.08 -8.07
C LEU A 84 -5.42 -4.96 -9.12
N ASP A 85 -6.46 -5.68 -8.74
CA ASP A 85 -7.28 -6.52 -9.63
C ASP A 85 -8.05 -5.69 -10.67
N SER A 86 -8.21 -4.38 -10.43
CA SER A 86 -8.77 -3.43 -11.39
C SER A 86 -7.76 -2.96 -12.46
N GLY A 87 -6.50 -3.38 -12.34
CA GLY A 87 -5.40 -2.99 -13.22
C GLY A 87 -4.99 -4.06 -14.24
N GLN A 88 -3.87 -3.83 -14.92
CA GLN A 88 -3.31 -4.74 -15.93
C GLN A 88 -2.02 -5.45 -15.49
N LYS A 89 -1.51 -5.12 -14.29
CA LYS A 89 -0.25 -5.65 -13.76
C LYS A 89 -0.55 -6.76 -12.76
N LYS A 90 0.10 -7.91 -12.92
CA LYS A 90 0.01 -9.04 -11.99
C LYS A 90 0.95 -8.84 -10.79
N ILE A 91 0.62 -7.84 -9.96
CA ILE A 91 1.38 -7.55 -8.74
C ILE A 91 1.04 -8.62 -7.70
N GLU A 92 2.06 -9.24 -7.12
CA GLU A 92 1.87 -10.28 -6.11
C GLU A 92 1.63 -9.64 -4.74
N VAL A 93 0.63 -10.11 -4.00
CA VAL A 93 0.23 -9.55 -2.70
C VAL A 93 0.28 -10.63 -1.63
N PHE A 94 1.10 -10.40 -0.60
CA PHE A 94 1.28 -11.26 0.56
C PHE A 94 0.85 -10.54 1.83
N GLY A 95 0.13 -11.24 2.70
CA GLY A 95 -0.52 -10.65 3.87
C GLY A 95 -2.04 -10.85 3.84
N PRO A 96 -2.70 -10.67 5.00
CA PRO A 96 -2.09 -10.37 6.29
C PRO A 96 -1.37 -11.60 6.87
N PHE A 97 -0.52 -11.39 7.87
CA PHE A 97 0.21 -12.46 8.56
C PHE A 97 -0.27 -12.52 10.02
N PRO A 98 -1.17 -13.48 10.38
CA PRO A 98 -1.77 -13.53 11.70
C PRO A 98 -0.76 -13.68 12.85
N GLU A 99 0.45 -14.17 12.58
CA GLU A 99 1.50 -14.35 13.58
C GLU A 99 2.14 -13.04 14.05
N ILE A 100 1.90 -11.93 13.33
CA ILE A 100 2.47 -10.61 13.62
C ILE A 100 1.41 -9.51 13.78
N ALA A 101 0.13 -9.88 13.83
CA ALA A 101 -1.00 -8.99 14.09
C ALA A 101 -1.13 -8.68 15.60
#